data_AF-A0AB39SY25-F1
#
_entry.id   AF-A0AB39SY25-F1
#
_cell.length_a   1.000
_cell.length_b   1.000
_cell.length_c   1.000
_cell.angle_alpha   90.00
_cell.angle_beta   90.00
_cell.angle_gamma   90.00
#
_symmetry.space_group_name_H-M   'P 1'
#
loop_
_entity.id
_entity.type
_entity.pdbx_description
1 polymer ?
#
loop_
_entity_poly.entity_id
_entity_poly.type
_entity_poly.pdbx_seq_one_letter_code
_entity_poly.pdbx_strand_id
1 'polypeptide(L)'
;MNIAYRSPAMAVAAEWRRFDASGHEWWAPGSFAAASLAAAVLNLAGSGWGATLTWVFSSIAFLANLAILQSQLGAVKSVRAAFRRKGDPELLRVDVPAFLAAAEGAFPAWTRTLQNVRHTVVFAGSALAVALLAL
;
A
#
# COMPACT_ATOMS: atom_id res chain seq x y z
N MET A 1 -13.24 -5.42 41.97
CA MET A 1 -12.18 -5.95 41.08
C MET A 1 -12.76 -7.16 40.38
N ASN A 2 -12.96 -7.32 39.07
CA ASN A 2 -12.56 -6.60 37.86
C ASN A 2 -13.54 -7.09 36.75
N ILE A 3 -14.41 -6.21 36.23
CA ILE A 3 -15.38 -6.53 35.17
C ILE A 3 -14.91 -5.79 33.92
N ALA A 4 -14.00 -6.34 33.13
CA ALA A 4 -13.55 -5.66 31.91
C ALA A 4 -12.88 -6.55 30.85
N TYR A 5 -13.42 -7.71 30.46
CA TYR A 5 -13.03 -8.37 29.20
C TYR A 5 -14.18 -9.27 28.68
N ARG A 6 -15.26 -8.67 28.16
CA ARG A 6 -16.41 -9.43 27.62
C ARG A 6 -16.70 -9.18 26.14
N SER A 7 -15.80 -8.55 25.38
CA SER A 7 -15.98 -8.42 23.93
C SER A 7 -14.74 -8.86 23.16
N PRO A 8 -14.87 -9.77 22.17
CA PRO A 8 -13.76 -10.16 21.30
C PRO A 8 -13.21 -8.97 20.49
N ALA A 9 -14.03 -7.94 20.26
CA ALA A 9 -13.63 -6.69 19.61
C ALA A 9 -12.53 -5.93 20.39
N MET A 10 -12.54 -5.97 21.72
CA MET A 10 -11.53 -5.29 22.55
C MET A 10 -10.22 -6.08 22.64
N ALA A 11 -10.28 -7.42 22.62
CA ALA A 11 -9.09 -8.26 22.57
C ALA A 11 -8.33 -8.05 21.24
N VAL A 12 -9.07 -7.99 20.15
CA VAL A 12 -8.55 -7.66 18.82
C VAL A 12 -7.94 -6.24 18.82
N ALA A 13 -8.63 -5.23 19.36
CA ALA A 13 -8.13 -3.85 19.44
C ALA A 13 -6.84 -3.69 20.27
N ALA A 14 -6.65 -4.49 21.33
CA ALA A 14 -5.42 -4.51 22.10
C ALA A 14 -4.25 -5.12 21.30
N GLU A 15 -4.52 -6.09 20.42
CA GLU A 15 -3.55 -6.71 19.52
C GLU A 15 -3.22 -5.84 18.29
N TRP A 16 -4.19 -5.08 17.76
CA TRP A 16 -4.00 -4.14 16.64
C TRP A 16 -2.95 -3.05 16.91
N ARG A 17 -2.77 -2.63 18.17
CA ARG A 17 -1.73 -1.67 18.55
C ARG A 17 -0.30 -2.20 18.40
N ARG A 18 -0.14 -3.52 18.17
CA ARG A 18 1.14 -4.22 18.00
C ARG A 18 1.50 -4.54 16.55
N PHE A 19 0.66 -4.18 15.57
CA PHE A 19 1.15 -3.91 14.22
C PHE A 19 1.92 -2.58 14.23
N ASP A 20 2.94 -2.53 15.08
CA ASP A 20 4.02 -1.58 15.01
C ASP A 20 4.77 -1.97 13.74
N ALA A 21 4.39 -1.33 12.63
CA ALA A 21 5.23 -1.23 11.46
C ALA A 21 6.55 -0.62 11.94
N SER A 22 7.46 -1.49 12.39
CA SER A 22 8.72 -1.09 13.00
C SER A 22 9.39 -0.07 12.06
N GLY A 23 10.14 0.90 12.58
CA GLY A 23 10.77 1.95 11.75
C GLY A 23 11.56 1.43 10.54
N HIS A 24 11.89 0.14 10.53
CA HIS A 24 12.41 -0.65 9.41
C HIS A 24 11.41 -0.97 8.29
N GLU A 25 10.17 -0.48 8.26
CA GLU A 25 9.26 -0.58 7.10
C GLU A 25 9.28 0.70 6.26
N TRP A 26 9.79 1.79 6.82
CA TRP A 26 9.81 3.10 6.17
C TRP A 26 11.02 3.34 5.26
N TRP A 27 12.10 2.56 5.43
CA TRP A 27 13.30 2.69 4.59
C TRP A 27 13.01 2.53 3.10
N ALA A 28 12.21 1.54 2.70
CA ALA A 28 11.93 1.31 1.28
C ALA A 28 11.15 2.48 0.64
N PRO A 29 10.02 2.95 1.20
CA PRO A 29 9.35 4.15 0.71
C PRO A 29 10.22 5.41 0.79
N GLY A 30 10.93 5.61 1.90
CA GLY A 30 11.76 6.79 2.16
C GLY A 30 12.95 6.90 1.20
N SER A 31 13.68 5.81 0.99
CA SER A 31 14.80 5.75 0.03
C SER A 31 14.32 5.96 -1.40
N PHE A 32 13.16 5.41 -1.77
CA PHE A 32 12.60 5.62 -3.11
C PHE A 32 12.22 7.09 -3.35
N ALA A 33 11.59 7.73 -2.35
CA ALA A 33 11.25 9.16 -2.42
C ALA A 33 12.51 10.02 -2.54
N ALA A 34 13.55 9.74 -1.74
CA ALA A 34 14.82 10.46 -1.81
C ALA A 34 15.52 10.30 -3.17
N ALA A 35 15.55 9.09 -3.73
CA ALA A 35 16.14 8.85 -5.05
C ALA A 35 15.36 9.57 -6.18
N SER A 36 14.03 9.57 -6.10
CA SER A 36 13.18 10.29 -7.06
C SER A 36 13.40 11.81 -6.98
N LEU A 37 13.56 12.35 -5.77
CA LEU A 37 13.87 13.76 -5.56
C LEU A 37 15.26 14.12 -6.12
N ALA A 38 16.26 13.28 -5.90
CA ALA A 38 17.60 13.47 -6.45
C ALA A 38 17.57 13.48 -7.98
N ALA A 39 16.81 12.57 -8.60
CA ALA A 39 16.63 12.55 -10.06
C ALA A 39 15.98 13.85 -10.57
N ALA A 40 14.98 14.38 -9.87
CA ALA A 40 14.34 15.65 -10.23
C ALA A 40 15.33 16.83 -10.15
N VAL A 41 16.15 16.90 -9.09
CA VAL A 41 17.19 17.92 -8.94
C VAL A 41 18.23 17.82 -10.06
N LEU A 42 18.63 16.61 -10.45
CA LEU A 42 19.56 16.39 -11.56
C LEU A 42 18.98 16.83 -12.91
N ASN A 43 17.68 16.64 -13.14
CA ASN A 43 17.01 17.20 -14.33
C ASN A 43 17.03 18.73 -14.32
N LEU A 44 16.74 19.35 -13.18
CA LEU A 44 16.79 20.81 -13.04
C LEU A 44 18.20 21.37 -13.26
N ALA A 45 19.22 20.61 -12.85
CA ALA A 45 20.63 20.97 -13.04
C ALA A 45 21.14 20.71 -14.47
N GLY A 46 20.31 20.19 -15.38
CA GLY A 46 20.71 19.88 -16.76
C GLY A 46 21.68 18.70 -16.87
N SER A 47 21.72 17.81 -15.87
CA SER A 47 22.57 16.63 -15.90
C SER A 47 22.04 15.59 -16.89
N GLY A 48 22.91 15.03 -17.73
CA GLY A 48 22.56 13.97 -18.67
C GLY A 48 22.01 12.69 -18.01
N TRP A 49 22.24 12.49 -16.71
CA TRP A 49 21.68 11.37 -15.95
C TRP A 49 20.29 11.64 -15.39
N GLY A 50 19.86 12.91 -15.32
CA GLY A 50 18.56 13.28 -14.76
C GLY A 50 17.41 12.59 -15.49
N ALA A 51 17.42 12.67 -16.82
CA ALA A 51 16.36 12.08 -17.66
C ALA A 51 16.27 10.56 -17.47
N THR A 52 17.41 9.86 -17.54
CA THR A 52 17.50 8.41 -17.36
C THR A 52 16.97 7.97 -16.00
N LEU A 53 17.41 8.63 -14.91
CA LEU A 53 16.98 8.27 -13.55
C LEU A 53 15.49 8.53 -13.35
N THR A 54 14.97 9.66 -13.83
CA THR A 54 13.53 9.96 -13.76
C THR A 54 12.71 8.93 -14.51
N TRP A 55 13.16 8.48 -15.68
CA TRP A 55 12.46 7.45 -16.45
C TRP A 55 12.41 6.11 -15.70
N VAL A 56 13.54 5.69 -15.12
CA VAL A 56 13.63 4.43 -14.34
C VAL A 56 12.73 4.50 -13.10
N PHE A 57 12.88 5.53 -12.26
CA PHE A 57 12.10 5.63 -11.03
C PHE A 57 10.61 5.83 -11.31
N SER A 58 10.23 6.65 -12.30
CA SER A 58 8.82 6.83 -12.65
C SER A 58 8.17 5.55 -13.15
N SER A 59 8.89 4.75 -13.96
CA SER A 59 8.38 3.46 -14.44
C SER A 59 8.22 2.45 -13.30
N ILE A 60 9.19 2.38 -12.38
CA ILE A 60 9.09 1.53 -11.19
C ILE A 60 7.92 1.95 -10.32
N ALA A 61 7.77 3.25 -10.04
CA ALA A 61 6.65 3.78 -9.25
C ALA A 61 5.30 3.41 -9.88
N PHE A 62 5.18 3.58 -11.19
CA PHE A 62 3.98 3.25 -11.94
C PHE A 62 3.62 1.76 -11.83
N LEU A 63 4.59 0.87 -12.10
CA LEU A 63 4.39 -0.57 -12.05
C LEU A 63 4.11 -1.07 -10.63
N ALA A 64 4.82 -0.56 -9.63
CA ALA A 64 4.57 -0.88 -8.23
C ALA A 64 3.17 -0.45 -7.81
N ASN A 65 2.74 0.75 -8.20
CA ASN A 65 1.41 1.26 -7.90
C ASN A 65 0.30 0.43 -8.58
N LEU A 66 0.54 -0.04 -9.82
CA LEU A 66 -0.35 -0.95 -10.51
C LEU A 66 -0.46 -2.30 -9.79
N ALA A 67 0.66 -2.89 -9.36
CA ALA A 67 0.70 -4.13 -8.61
C ALA A 67 -0.06 -4.01 -7.27
N ILE A 68 0.12 -2.89 -6.55
CA ILE A 68 -0.63 -2.59 -5.33
C ILE A 68 -2.13 -2.55 -5.63
N LEU A 69 -2.54 -1.82 -6.67
CA LEU A 69 -3.96 -1.72 -7.04
C LEU A 69 -4.56 -3.10 -7.38
N GLN A 70 -3.84 -3.91 -8.15
CA GLN A 70 -4.26 -5.28 -8.48
C GLN A 70 -4.38 -6.17 -7.23
N SER A 71 -3.46 -6.04 -6.28
CA SER A 71 -3.51 -6.75 -5.00
C SER A 71 -4.75 -6.38 -4.20
N GLN A 72 -5.10 -5.08 -4.15
CA GLN A 72 -6.30 -4.60 -3.47
C GLN A 72 -7.58 -5.17 -4.10
N LEU A 73 -7.68 -5.13 -5.44
CA LEU A 73 -8.83 -5.71 -6.17
C LEU A 73 -8.91 -7.23 -6.01
N GLY A 74 -7.77 -7.89 -5.84
CA GLY A 74 -7.64 -9.32 -5.65
C GLY A 74 -7.74 -9.80 -4.20
N ALA A 75 -7.97 -8.91 -3.22
CA ALA A 75 -7.86 -9.23 -1.79
C ALA A 75 -8.70 -10.44 -1.38
N VAL A 76 -9.96 -10.52 -1.85
CA VAL A 76 -10.86 -11.65 -1.58
C VAL A 76 -10.27 -12.97 -2.09
N LYS A 77 -9.73 -12.98 -3.32
CA LYS A 77 -9.15 -14.19 -3.92
C LYS A 77 -7.87 -14.61 -3.20
N SER A 78 -7.03 -13.64 -2.83
CA SER A 78 -5.78 -13.87 -2.10
C SER A 78 -6.03 -14.46 -0.70
N VAL A 79 -6.93 -13.84 0.07
CA VAL A 79 -7.29 -14.32 1.42
C VAL A 79 -7.95 -15.69 1.37
N ARG A 80 -8.87 -15.92 0.41
CA ARG A 80 -9.46 -17.25 0.20
C ARG A 80 -8.40 -18.30 -0.15
N ALA A 81 -7.41 -17.96 -0.97
CA ALA A 81 -6.30 -18.86 -1.29
C ALA A 81 -5.42 -19.15 -0.06
N ALA A 82 -5.17 -18.14 0.78
CA ALA A 82 -4.42 -18.30 2.02
C ALA A 82 -5.16 -19.18 3.04
N PHE A 83 -6.47 -18.98 3.22
CA PHE A 83 -7.30 -19.81 4.11
C PHE A 83 -7.35 -21.26 3.66
N ARG A 84 -7.47 -21.49 2.34
CA ARG A 84 -7.37 -22.86 1.78
C ARG A 84 -6.00 -23.49 1.98
N ARG A 85 -4.91 -22.74 1.83
CA ARG A 85 -3.54 -23.25 2.07
C ARG A 85 -3.30 -23.63 3.54
N LYS A 86 -3.93 -22.90 4.47
CA LYS A 86 -3.79 -23.15 5.91
C LYS A 86 -4.60 -24.38 6.37
N GLY A 87 -5.67 -24.74 5.65
CA GLY A 87 -6.41 -25.98 5.84
C GLY A 87 -7.26 -26.05 7.12
N ASP A 88 -7.43 -24.93 7.81
CA ASP A 88 -8.19 -24.86 9.06
C ASP A 88 -9.72 -24.87 8.78
N PRO A 89 -10.49 -25.83 9.30
CA PRO A 89 -11.92 -25.93 9.07
C PRO A 89 -12.71 -24.70 9.52
N GLU A 90 -12.22 -23.94 10.50
CA GLU A 90 -12.87 -22.69 10.94
C GLU A 90 -12.62 -21.56 9.93
N LEU A 91 -11.40 -21.41 9.40
CA LEU A 91 -11.08 -20.40 8.39
C LEU A 91 -11.74 -20.67 7.04
N LEU A 92 -12.00 -21.94 6.70
CA LEU A 92 -12.71 -22.33 5.49
C LEU A 92 -14.21 -21.97 5.52
N ARG A 93 -14.79 -21.79 6.71
CA ARG A 93 -16.20 -21.39 6.92
C ARG A 93 -16.39 -19.87 6.92
N VAL A 94 -15.32 -19.09 7.03
CA VAL A 94 -15.39 -17.63 7.04
C VAL A 94 -15.85 -17.11 5.68
N ASP A 95 -16.90 -16.30 5.68
CA ASP A 95 -17.28 -15.48 4.53
C ASP A 95 -16.24 -14.37 4.33
N VAL A 96 -15.25 -14.66 3.48
CA VAL A 96 -14.12 -13.75 3.19
C VAL A 96 -14.58 -12.37 2.70
N PRO A 97 -15.54 -12.24 1.76
CA PRO A 97 -16.14 -10.94 1.41
C PRO A 97 -16.71 -10.16 2.61
N ALA A 98 -17.55 -10.78 3.44
CA ALA A 98 -18.18 -10.11 4.57
C ALA A 98 -17.14 -9.74 5.65
N PHE A 99 -16.15 -10.61 5.87
CA PHE A 99 -15.02 -10.38 6.77
C PHE A 99 -14.18 -9.18 6.31
N LEU A 100 -13.81 -9.12 5.03
CA LEU A 100 -13.04 -7.99 4.49
C LEU A 100 -13.84 -6.69 4.53
N ALA A 101 -15.14 -6.72 4.25
CA ALA A 101 -16.00 -5.53 4.35
C ALA A 101 -16.09 -5.00 5.79
N ALA A 102 -16.20 -5.89 6.78
CA ALA A 102 -16.19 -5.52 8.20
C ALA A 102 -14.83 -4.99 8.64
N ALA A 103 -13.74 -5.62 8.18
CA ALA A 103 -12.37 -5.17 8.46
C ALA A 103 -12.09 -3.79 7.83
N GLU A 104 -12.49 -3.57 6.58
CA GLU A 104 -12.39 -2.26 5.93
C GLU A 104 -13.26 -1.20 6.61
N GLY A 105 -14.45 -1.57 7.06
CA GLY A 105 -15.35 -0.68 7.80
C GLY A 105 -14.83 -0.26 9.18
N ALA A 106 -13.86 -0.99 9.74
CA ALA A 106 -13.19 -0.62 10.98
C ALA A 106 -12.14 0.48 10.78
N PHE A 107 -11.66 0.71 9.54
CA PHE A 107 -10.75 1.80 9.24
C PHE A 107 -11.49 3.13 9.06
N PRO A 108 -10.90 4.26 9.49
CA PRO A 108 -11.48 5.57 9.24
C PRO A 108 -11.62 5.85 7.73
N ALA A 109 -12.71 6.50 7.31
CA ALA A 109 -12.99 6.79 5.90
C ALA A 109 -11.91 7.64 5.20
N TRP A 110 -11.14 8.43 5.95
CA TRP A 110 -10.02 9.22 5.40
C TRP A 110 -8.88 8.34 4.87
N THR A 111 -8.75 7.09 5.33
CA THR A 111 -7.71 6.16 4.86
C THR A 111 -7.90 5.81 3.38
N ARG A 112 -9.15 5.52 2.97
CA ARG A 112 -9.51 5.30 1.57
C ARG A 112 -9.24 6.55 0.72
N THR A 113 -9.54 7.73 1.26
CA THR A 113 -9.26 9.00 0.59
C THR A 113 -7.77 9.19 0.37
N LEU A 114 -6.95 9.00 1.41
CA LEU A 114 -5.49 9.12 1.35
C LEU A 114 -4.88 8.10 0.37
N GLN A 115 -5.39 6.87 0.35
CA GLN A 115 -4.96 5.84 -0.59
C GLN A 115 -5.26 6.23 -2.04
N ASN A 116 -6.47 6.73 -2.32
CA ASN A 116 -6.84 7.18 -3.65
C ASN A 116 -6.00 8.38 -4.10
N VAL A 117 -5.79 9.36 -3.22
CA VAL A 117 -4.91 10.51 -3.49
C VAL A 117 -3.50 10.04 -3.83
N ARG A 118 -2.92 9.11 -3.06
CA ARG A 118 -1.61 8.53 -3.37
C ARG A 118 -1.60 7.90 -4.76
N HIS A 119 -2.59 7.08 -5.08
CA HIS A 119 -2.67 6.43 -6.40
C HIS A 119 -2.74 7.45 -7.53
N THR A 120 -3.56 8.49 -7.39
CA THR A 120 -3.67 9.57 -8.38
C THR A 120 -2.35 10.32 -8.54
N VAL A 121 -1.70 10.70 -7.44
CA VAL A 121 -0.42 11.43 -7.48
C VAL A 121 0.66 10.60 -8.17
N VAL A 122 0.79 9.31 -7.82
CA VAL A 122 1.80 8.44 -8.42
C VAL A 122 1.51 8.21 -9.89
N PHE A 123 0.27 7.87 -10.27
CA PHE A 123 -0.05 7.63 -11.67
C PHE A 123 0.08 8.90 -12.52
N ALA A 124 -0.48 10.02 -12.08
CA ALA A 124 -0.41 11.27 -12.82
C ALA A 124 1.03 11.78 -12.90
N GLY A 125 1.77 11.77 -11.79
CA GLY A 125 3.16 12.20 -11.73
C GLY A 125 4.08 11.36 -12.61
N SER A 126 3.99 10.03 -12.53
CA SER A 126 4.80 9.13 -13.35
C SER A 126 4.42 9.20 -14.84
N ALA A 127 3.12 9.27 -15.16
CA ALA A 127 2.68 9.41 -16.54
C ALA A 127 3.14 10.74 -17.16
N LEU A 128 3.02 11.85 -16.43
CA LEU A 128 3.52 13.15 -16.86
C LEU A 128 5.04 13.13 -17.05
N ALA A 129 5.80 12.56 -16.11
CA ALA A 129 7.25 12.48 -16.21
C ALA A 129 7.70 11.69 -17.45
N VAL A 130 7.06 10.54 -17.72
CA VAL A 130 7.36 9.74 -18.91
C VAL A 130 6.95 10.46 -20.19
N ALA A 131 5.78 11.11 -20.21
CA ALA A 131 5.32 11.86 -21.38
C ALA A 131 6.25 13.02 -21.70
N LEU A 132 6.65 13.82 -20.70
CA LEU A 132 7.56 14.96 -20.87
C LEU A 132 8.96 14.55 -21.33
N LEU A 133 9.44 13.37 -20.95
CA LEU A 133 10.72 12.84 -21.43
C LEU A 133 10.63 12.20 -22.83
N ALA A 134 9.42 11.93 -23.32
CA ALA A 134 9.18 11.35 -24.64
C ALA A 134 8.90 12.41 -25.73
N LEU A 135 8.76 13.68 -25.35
CA LEU A 135 8.62 14.86 -26.21
C LEU A 135 9.99 15.50 -26.46
#